data_AF-A0A6L9ZCH0-F1
#
_entry.id   AF-A0A6L9ZCH0-F1
#
_cell.length_a   1.000
_cell.length_b   1.000
_cell.length_c   1.000
_cell.angle_alpha   90.00
_cell.angle_beta   90.00
_cell.angle_gamma   90.00
#
_symmetry.space_group_name_H-M   'P 1'
#
loop_
_entity.id
_entity.type
_entity.pdbx_description
1 polymer ?
#
loop_
_entity_poly.entity_id
_entity_poly.type
_entity_poly.pdbx_seq_one_letter_code
_entity_poly.pdbx_strand_id
1 'polypeptide(L)'
;LGVAPEQLSRQQIAKIQQPQEFDVMVESFGTDAWLRVPEEVVEKDPRWQTLSISGIIKARWDGANLKLAPMQPEMILQEEEIEAGLKSGKDCCAVCQFFSGRFCQSPDSPLFERRVDPLAICDQFQSKVQDFSTLDTDLLWSEEVDY
;
A
#
# COMPACT_ATOMS: atom_id res chain seq x y z
N LEU A 1 26.11 -0.78 -29.46
CA LEU A 1 25.33 0.42 -29.08
C LEU A 1 23.90 0.18 -29.53
N GLY A 2 23.09 -0.47 -28.69
CA GLY A 2 21.68 -0.70 -28.96
C GLY A 2 20.89 0.43 -28.33
N VAL A 3 20.44 1.38 -29.15
CA VAL A 3 19.53 2.44 -28.68
C VAL A 3 18.18 1.76 -28.50
N ALA A 4 17.65 1.77 -27.28
CA ALA A 4 16.30 1.32 -26.99
C ALA A 4 15.31 2.15 -27.84
N PRO A 5 14.35 1.55 -28.55
CA PRO A 5 13.39 2.33 -29.33
C PRO A 5 12.45 3.06 -28.36
N GLU A 6 12.67 4.36 -28.31
CA GLU A 6 11.86 5.34 -27.61
C GLU A 6 10.51 5.45 -28.34
N GLN A 7 9.42 5.37 -27.58
CA GLN A 7 8.00 5.43 -27.97
C GLN A 7 7.28 4.08 -28.17
N LEU A 8 6.58 3.66 -27.10
CA LEU A 8 5.47 2.70 -27.21
C LEU A 8 4.47 3.23 -28.24
N SER A 9 4.16 2.41 -29.25
CA SER A 9 3.14 2.74 -30.25
C SER A 9 1.80 3.04 -29.56
N ARG A 10 0.96 3.87 -30.18
CA ARG A 10 -0.40 4.19 -29.66
C ARG A 10 -1.23 2.93 -29.38
N GLN A 11 -1.01 1.86 -30.15
CA GLN A 11 -1.65 0.57 -29.95
C GLN A 11 -1.17 -0.13 -28.67
N GLN A 12 0.12 -0.06 -28.35
CA GLN A 12 0.66 -0.59 -27.10
C GLN A 12 0.15 0.18 -25.88
N ILE A 13 0.04 1.51 -25.98
CA ILE A 13 -0.53 2.35 -24.91
C ILE A 13 -2.00 1.99 -24.66
N ALA A 14 -2.80 1.85 -25.73
CA ALA A 14 -4.20 1.45 -25.61
C ALA A 14 -4.35 0.04 -24.99
N LYS A 15 -3.46 -0.90 -25.36
CA LYS A 15 -3.43 -2.25 -24.79
C LYS A 15 -3.07 -2.25 -23.29
N ILE A 16 -2.13 -1.40 -22.87
CA ILE A 16 -1.76 -1.25 -21.45
C ILE A 16 -2.94 -0.71 -20.62
N GLN A 17 -3.70 0.24 -21.17
CA GLN A 17 -4.82 0.89 -20.49
C GLN A 17 -6.07 0.01 -20.36
N GLN A 18 -6.21 -1.02 -21.19
CA GLN A 18 -7.34 -1.94 -21.08
C GLN A 18 -7.17 -2.89 -19.89
N PRO A 19 -8.20 -3.04 -19.04
CA PRO A 19 -8.23 -4.09 -18.04
C PRO A 19 -8.06 -5.45 -18.71
N GLN A 20 -7.12 -6.24 -18.21
CA GLN A 20 -6.93 -7.62 -18.63
C GLN A 20 -6.94 -8.49 -17.39
N GLU A 21 -7.75 -9.55 -17.45
CA GLU A 21 -7.77 -10.60 -16.45
C GLU A 21 -7.08 -11.83 -17.02
N PHE A 22 -6.36 -12.54 -16.18
CA PHE A 22 -5.74 -13.82 -16.50
C PHE A 22 -5.69 -14.66 -15.22
N ASP A 23 -5.80 -15.97 -15.39
CA ASP A 23 -5.76 -16.90 -14.26
C ASP A 23 -4.32 -17.05 -13.76
N VAL A 24 -4.17 -17.04 -12.43
CA VAL A 24 -2.92 -17.32 -11.74
C VAL A 24 -3.08 -18.55 -10.88
N MET A 25 -2.06 -19.39 -10.83
CA MET A 25 -2.05 -20.54 -9.95
C MET A 25 -1.40 -20.15 -8.62
N VAL A 26 -2.10 -20.44 -7.52
CA VAL A 26 -1.55 -20.26 -6.17
C VAL A 26 -0.94 -21.57 -5.72
N GLU A 27 0.33 -21.52 -5.32
CA GLU A 27 1.01 -22.64 -4.68
C GLU A 27 1.44 -22.24 -3.27
N SER A 28 1.35 -23.18 -2.34
CA SER A 28 1.81 -22.99 -0.96
C SER A 28 2.76 -24.11 -0.59
N PHE A 29 3.87 -23.76 0.07
CA PHE A 29 4.87 -24.69 0.57
C PHE A 29 5.38 -24.18 1.92
N GLY A 30 5.14 -24.95 2.98
CA GLY A 30 5.44 -24.51 4.34
C GLY A 30 4.63 -23.28 4.72
N THR A 31 5.32 -22.21 5.11
CA THR A 31 4.74 -20.91 5.48
C THR A 31 4.61 -19.95 4.31
N ASP A 32 5.13 -20.33 3.15
CA ASP A 32 5.27 -19.45 2.00
C ASP A 32 4.23 -19.78 0.93
N ALA A 33 3.87 -18.77 0.15
CA ALA A 33 2.97 -18.90 -0.98
C ALA A 33 3.52 -18.16 -2.20
N TRP A 34 3.26 -18.71 -3.38
CA TRP A 34 3.68 -18.18 -4.67
C TRP A 34 2.50 -18.05 -5.60
N LEU A 35 2.50 -16.97 -6.38
CA LEU A 35 1.61 -16.80 -7.53
C LEU A 35 2.39 -17.17 -8.79
N ARG A 36 2.00 -18.26 -9.44
CA ARG A 36 2.51 -18.62 -10.76
C ARG A 36 1.74 -17.88 -11.83
N VAL A 37 2.45 -16.97 -12.49
CA VAL A 37 1.94 -16.19 -13.60
C VAL A 37 2.26 -16.90 -14.92
N PRO A 38 1.30 -17.00 -15.87
CA PRO A 38 1.54 -17.65 -17.14
C PRO A 38 2.70 -17.03 -17.93
N GLU A 39 3.52 -17.86 -18.57
CA GLU A 39 4.67 -17.44 -19.37
C GLU A 39 4.29 -16.39 -20.43
N GLU A 40 3.15 -16.56 -21.10
CA GLU A 40 2.66 -15.60 -22.09
C GLU A 40 2.46 -14.19 -21.51
N VAL A 41 2.01 -14.07 -20.26
CA VAL A 41 1.86 -12.77 -19.58
C VAL A 41 3.23 -12.19 -19.28
N VAL A 42 4.16 -13.02 -18.78
CA VAL A 42 5.54 -12.61 -18.45
C VAL A 42 6.29 -12.09 -19.68
N GLU A 43 6.16 -12.77 -20.82
CA GLU A 43 6.93 -12.44 -22.03
C GLU A 43 6.28 -11.37 -22.89
N LYS A 44 4.95 -11.37 -23.03
CA LYS A 44 4.25 -10.54 -24.03
C LYS A 44 3.54 -9.33 -23.44
N ASP A 45 3.32 -9.28 -22.13
CA ASP A 45 2.68 -8.12 -21.49
C ASP A 45 3.72 -7.09 -21.03
N PRO A 46 3.80 -5.91 -21.67
CA PRO A 46 4.77 -4.88 -21.26
C PRO A 46 4.54 -4.36 -19.83
N ARG A 47 3.34 -4.55 -19.25
CA ARG A 47 3.06 -4.20 -17.85
C ARG A 47 3.85 -5.08 -16.88
N TRP A 48 4.11 -6.34 -17.25
CA TRP A 48 4.91 -7.26 -16.46
C TRP A 48 6.36 -6.77 -16.32
N GLN A 49 6.95 -6.27 -17.40
CA GLN A 49 8.30 -5.71 -17.37
C GLN A 49 8.39 -4.54 -16.37
N THR A 50 7.38 -3.67 -16.36
CA THR A 50 7.32 -2.54 -15.41
C THR A 50 7.25 -3.02 -13.96
N LEU A 51 6.48 -4.07 -13.68
CA LEU A 51 6.42 -4.73 -12.36
C LEU A 51 7.75 -5.38 -11.96
N SER A 52 8.46 -6.00 -12.91
CA SER A 52 9.73 -6.70 -12.62
C SER A 52 10.91 -5.76 -12.39
N ILE A 53 10.94 -4.59 -13.03
CA ILE A 53 12.07 -3.65 -12.96
C ILE A 53 12.27 -3.12 -11.54
N SER A 54 11.19 -2.95 -10.77
CA SER A 54 11.32 -2.47 -9.39
C SER A 54 11.97 -3.49 -8.46
N GLY A 55 11.97 -4.79 -8.81
CA GLY A 55 12.47 -5.89 -7.95
C GLY A 55 11.66 -6.12 -6.67
N ILE A 56 10.84 -5.15 -6.26
CA ILE A 56 9.92 -5.19 -5.12
C ILE A 56 8.56 -4.70 -5.60
N ILE A 57 7.50 -5.42 -5.21
CA ILE A 57 6.11 -5.05 -5.48
C ILE A 57 5.35 -4.91 -4.16
N LYS A 58 4.40 -3.98 -4.14
CA LYS A 58 3.47 -3.82 -3.02
C LYS A 58 2.23 -4.67 -3.27
N ALA A 59 1.86 -5.45 -2.28
CA ALA A 59 0.61 -6.21 -2.24
C ALA A 59 -0.36 -5.58 -1.25
N ARG A 60 -1.62 -5.38 -1.65
CA ARG A 60 -2.67 -4.84 -0.78
C ARG A 60 -4.01 -5.52 -1.03
N TRP A 61 -4.69 -5.92 0.04
CA TRP A 61 -6.09 -6.33 -0.02
C TRP A 61 -7.01 -5.11 -0.16
N ASP A 62 -7.95 -5.20 -1.09
CA ASP A 62 -9.02 -4.22 -1.32
C ASP A 62 -10.35 -4.97 -1.39
N GLY A 63 -10.96 -5.14 -0.22
CA GLY A 63 -12.00 -6.15 -0.01
C GLY A 63 -11.45 -7.55 -0.28
N ALA A 64 -12.10 -8.27 -1.21
CA ALA A 64 -11.68 -9.61 -1.62
C ALA A 64 -10.60 -9.62 -2.73
N ASN A 65 -10.17 -8.46 -3.21
CA ASN A 65 -9.23 -8.36 -4.33
C ASN A 65 -7.80 -8.17 -3.84
N LEU A 66 -6.86 -8.98 -4.33
CA LEU A 66 -5.43 -8.75 -4.14
C LEU A 66 -4.91 -7.83 -5.24
N LYS A 67 -4.47 -6.62 -4.89
CA LYS A 67 -3.86 -5.68 -5.84
C LYS A 67 -2.34 -5.70 -5.69
N LEU A 68 -1.65 -5.87 -6.80
CA LEU A 68 -0.19 -5.79 -6.90
C LEU A 68 0.20 -4.51 -7.64
N ALA A 69 1.18 -3.78 -7.13
CA ALA A 69 1.69 -2.56 -7.74
C ALA A 69 3.22 -2.51 -7.68
N PRO A 70 3.90 -1.95 -8.69
CA PRO A 70 5.34 -1.74 -8.63
C PRO A 70 5.68 -0.75 -7.52
N MET A 71 6.81 -0.96 -6.84
CA MET A 71 7.27 -0.11 -5.75
C MET A 71 8.61 0.53 -6.11
N GLN A 72 8.65 1.85 -6.26
CA GLN A 72 9.92 2.54 -6.53
C GLN A 72 10.75 2.66 -5.24
N PRO A 73 12.09 2.65 -5.29
CA PRO A 73 12.94 2.74 -4.09
C PRO A 73 12.61 3.95 -3.20
N GLU A 74 12.26 5.09 -3.78
CA GLU A 74 11.88 6.28 -3.04
C GLU A 74 10.55 6.08 -2.32
N MET A 75 9.66 5.22 -2.84
CA MET A 75 8.40 4.85 -2.18
C MET A 75 8.64 3.94 -0.97
N ILE A 76 9.69 3.10 -1.00
CA ILE A 76 10.05 2.21 0.11
C ILE A 76 10.48 3.04 1.33
N LEU A 77 11.47 3.91 1.16
CA LEU A 77 11.93 4.83 2.21
C LEU A 77 10.78 5.68 2.74
N GLN A 78 9.92 6.11 1.82
CA GLN A 78 8.73 6.86 2.15
C GLN A 78 7.74 6.05 3.02
N GLU A 79 7.54 4.77 2.76
CA GLU A 79 6.67 3.94 3.59
C GLU A 79 7.30 3.65 4.96
N GLU A 80 8.60 3.44 5.03
CA GLU A 80 9.34 3.24 6.28
C GLU A 80 9.21 4.44 7.23
N GLU A 81 9.31 5.67 6.73
CA GLU A 81 9.12 6.89 7.54
C GLU A 81 7.69 7.03 8.08
N ILE A 82 6.68 6.68 7.25
CA ILE A 82 5.27 6.70 7.68
C ILE A 82 5.05 5.63 8.75
N GLU A 83 5.57 4.42 8.54
CA GLU A 83 5.47 3.30 9.47
C GLU A 83 6.16 3.62 10.79
N ALA A 84 7.34 4.25 10.75
CA ALA A 84 8.03 4.75 11.94
C ALA A 84 7.15 5.73 12.73
N GLY A 85 6.46 6.65 12.04
CA GLY A 85 5.49 7.56 12.67
C GLY A 85 4.32 6.83 13.32
N LEU A 86 3.70 5.88 12.60
CA LEU A 86 2.59 5.06 13.11
C LEU A 86 2.98 4.25 14.37
N LYS A 87 4.22 3.74 14.42
CA LYS A 87 4.74 2.96 15.55
C LYS A 87 5.36 3.82 16.66
N SER A 88 5.54 5.12 16.44
CA SER A 88 6.28 5.99 17.37
C SER A 88 5.58 6.23 18.71
N GLY A 89 4.26 6.03 18.77
CA GLY A 89 3.43 6.38 19.93
C GLY A 89 3.36 7.88 20.22
N LYS A 90 3.83 8.73 19.30
CA LYS A 90 3.82 10.20 19.43
C LYS A 90 2.80 10.81 18.49
N ASP A 91 2.27 11.96 18.89
CA ASP A 91 1.46 12.79 18.00
C ASP A 91 2.33 13.29 16.83
N CYS A 92 1.95 12.90 15.62
CA CYS A 92 2.64 13.23 14.38
C CYS A 92 1.70 13.14 13.18
N CYS A 93 2.15 13.63 12.03
CA CYS A 93 1.38 13.62 10.79
C CYS A 93 0.96 12.21 10.40
N ALA A 94 1.81 11.19 10.57
CA ALA A 94 1.48 9.80 10.23
C ALA A 94 0.19 9.29 10.91
N VAL A 95 -0.09 9.72 12.14
CA VAL A 95 -1.29 9.35 12.91
C VAL A 95 -2.40 10.40 12.87
N CYS A 96 -2.24 11.48 12.10
CA CYS A 96 -3.21 12.57 11.98
C CYS A 96 -4.31 12.26 10.95
N GLN A 97 -5.58 12.51 11.25
CA GLN A 97 -6.71 12.23 10.34
C GLN A 97 -6.61 12.97 9.01
N PHE A 98 -5.93 14.11 8.99
CA PHE A 98 -5.73 14.93 7.79
C PHE A 98 -4.52 14.49 6.95
N PHE A 99 -3.78 13.45 7.34
CA PHE A 99 -2.63 12.98 6.58
C PHE A 99 -3.05 11.96 5.52
N SER A 100 -2.82 12.32 4.25
CA SER A 100 -3.09 11.49 3.08
C SER A 100 -1.93 11.55 2.09
N GLY A 101 -1.26 10.42 1.84
CA GLY A 101 -0.21 10.34 0.81
C GLY A 101 0.97 11.30 0.99
N ARG A 102 1.37 11.60 2.24
CA ARG A 102 2.31 12.68 2.62
C ARG A 102 1.82 14.11 2.48
N PHE A 103 0.54 14.34 2.21
CA PHE A 103 -0.04 15.67 2.15
C PHE A 103 -0.96 15.94 3.34
N CYS A 104 -0.95 17.17 3.82
CA CYS A 104 -1.94 17.64 4.78
C CYS A 104 -3.24 18.01 4.03
N GLN A 105 -4.36 17.47 4.50
CA GLN A 105 -5.71 17.68 3.97
C GLN A 105 -6.56 18.56 4.88
N SER A 106 -5.95 19.21 5.89
CA SER A 106 -6.65 20.16 6.75
C SER A 106 -6.69 21.53 6.07
N PRO A 107 -7.86 22.06 5.68
CA PRO A 107 -7.98 23.38 5.05
C PRO A 107 -7.59 24.52 6.00
N ASP A 108 -7.67 24.29 7.31
CA ASP A 108 -7.30 25.26 8.35
C ASP A 108 -5.80 25.27 8.65
N SER A 109 -5.04 24.30 8.11
CA SER A 109 -3.60 24.23 8.29
C SER A 109 -2.88 25.12 7.25
N PRO A 110 -1.84 25.87 7.63
CA PRO A 110 -0.97 26.54 6.65
C PRO A 110 -0.23 25.54 5.73
N LEU A 111 -0.28 24.25 6.05
CA LEU A 111 0.30 23.16 5.28
C LEU A 111 -0.71 22.48 4.34
N PHE A 112 -1.94 23.00 4.19
CA PHE A 112 -2.94 22.42 3.30
C PHE A 112 -2.38 22.18 1.88
N GLU A 113 -2.56 20.95 1.38
CA GLU A 113 -2.06 20.46 0.09
C GLU A 113 -0.53 20.53 -0.09
N ARG A 114 0.22 20.75 1.00
CA ARG A 114 1.68 20.67 1.01
C ARG A 114 2.14 19.29 1.46
N ARG A 115 3.28 18.86 0.90
CA ARG A 115 3.98 17.67 1.38
C ARG A 115 4.52 17.95 2.80
N VAL A 116 4.25 17.04 3.73
CA VAL A 116 4.66 17.13 5.13
C VAL A 116 5.51 15.93 5.53
N ASP A 117 6.39 16.14 6.51
CA ASP A 117 7.16 15.06 7.15
C ASP A 117 6.20 14.21 8.01
N PRO A 118 6.11 12.88 7.80
CA PRO A 118 5.25 12.01 8.59
C PRO A 118 5.52 12.06 10.11
N LEU A 119 6.73 12.40 10.54
CA LEU A 119 7.14 12.48 11.94
C LEU A 119 6.91 13.86 12.57
N ALA A 120 6.60 14.89 11.77
CA ALA A 120 6.32 16.22 12.26
C ALA A 120 4.88 16.35 12.80
N ILE A 121 4.59 17.44 13.52
CA ILE A 121 3.26 17.78 14.02
C ILE A 121 2.95 19.24 13.67
N CYS A 122 1.67 19.55 13.44
CA CYS A 122 1.19 20.92 13.29
C CYS A 122 0.13 21.24 14.34
N ASP A 123 -0.21 22.52 14.46
CA ASP A 123 -1.23 23.06 15.37
C ASP A 123 -2.64 22.54 15.08
N GLN A 124 -2.93 22.12 13.85
CA GLN A 124 -4.22 21.54 13.43
C GLN A 124 -4.28 20.01 13.58
N PHE A 125 -3.35 19.41 14.33
CA PHE A 125 -3.32 17.96 14.54
C PHE A 125 -4.61 17.44 15.18
N GLN A 126 -5.17 16.38 14.59
CA GLN A 126 -6.26 15.60 15.16
C GLN A 126 -5.96 14.12 14.92
N SER A 127 -5.83 13.35 15.99
CA SER A 127 -5.44 11.94 15.90
C SER A 127 -6.51 11.10 15.21
N LYS A 128 -6.08 10.11 14.42
CA LYS A 128 -6.95 9.13 13.73
C LYS A 128 -7.69 8.19 14.68
N VAL A 129 -7.39 8.22 16.00
CA VAL A 129 -7.77 7.22 17.02
C VAL A 129 -8.90 6.31 16.55
N GLN A 130 -8.55 5.07 16.21
CA GLN A 130 -9.49 3.97 16.32
C GLN A 130 -9.76 3.81 17.81
N ASP A 131 -10.95 4.22 18.23
CA ASP A 131 -11.38 4.15 19.60
C ASP A 131 -11.52 2.67 20.02
N PHE A 132 -10.48 2.13 20.64
CA PHE A 132 -10.52 0.81 21.27
C PHE A 132 -11.11 0.86 22.69
N SER A 133 -11.61 2.02 23.15
CA SER A 133 -12.17 2.16 24.51
C SER A 133 -13.52 1.46 24.73
N THR A 134 -14.11 0.86 23.68
CA THR A 134 -15.35 0.05 23.79
C THR A 134 -15.15 -1.45 23.73
N LEU A 135 -13.93 -1.99 23.78
CA LEU A 135 -13.77 -3.41 24.10
C LEU A 135 -13.95 -3.61 25.60
N ASP A 136 -15.21 -3.80 25.96
CA ASP A 136 -15.72 -4.21 27.26
C ASP A 136 -14.96 -5.46 27.72
N THR A 137 -13.92 -5.29 28.53
CA THR A 137 -13.09 -6.37 29.06
C THR A 137 -13.80 -7.20 30.14
N ASP A 138 -15.06 -6.89 30.45
CA ASP A 138 -15.81 -7.50 31.54
C ASP A 138 -16.60 -8.77 31.14
N LEU A 139 -16.57 -9.20 29.87
CA LEU A 139 -17.33 -10.37 29.38
C LEU A 139 -16.54 -11.67 29.19
N LEU A 140 -15.30 -11.77 29.68
CA LEU A 140 -14.44 -12.96 29.48
C LEU A 140 -14.18 -13.82 30.73
N TRP A 141 -14.85 -13.55 31.86
CA TRP A 141 -14.63 -14.29 33.12
C TRP A 141 -15.91 -14.72 33.84
N SER A 142 -16.97 -15.09 33.12
CA SER A 142 -18.08 -15.81 33.75
C SER A 142 -18.66 -16.83 32.80
N GLU A 143 -18.09 -18.03 32.81
CA GLU A 143 -18.82 -19.31 32.89
C GLU A 143 -17.82 -20.48 32.85
N GLU A 144 -17.00 -20.60 33.91
CA GLU A 144 -16.65 -21.93 34.42
C GLU A 144 -17.72 -22.29 35.46
N VAL A 145 -18.72 -23.09 35.07
CA VAL A 145 -19.46 -23.91 36.03
C VAL A 145 -19.78 -25.26 35.39
N ASP A 146 -19.26 -26.30 36.04
CA ASP A 146 -19.44 -27.73 35.80
C ASP A 146 -20.88 -28.18 35.51
N TYR A 147 -21.04 -29.11 34.57
CA TYR A 147 -21.78 -30.37 34.80
C TYR A 147 -21.34 -31.50 33.86
#